data_AF-A0AA38YWE2-F1
#
_entry.id   AF-A0AA38YWE2-F1
#
_cell.length_a   1.000
_cell.length_b   1.000
_cell.length_c   1.000
_cell.angle_alpha   90.00
_cell.angle_beta   90.00
_cell.angle_gamma   90.00
#
_symmetry.space_group_name_H-M   'P 1'
#
loop_
_entity.id
_entity.type
_entity.pdbx_description
1 polymer ?
#
loop_
_entity_poly.entity_id
_entity_poly.type
_entity_poly.pdbx_seq_one_letter_code
_entity_poly.pdbx_strand_id
1 'polypeptide(L)'
;MRDLDEMISWDDTDDVPVATLPVSFEMPDIEKYTGVGCPRIHLRLYSIVMRALGLDEAQLLTLFPLSLSGTTQRWYASLESCRRRTWEDLAQEFLRQYSFSSDTSVTRRELESLR
;
A
#
# COMPACT_ATOMS: atom_id res chain seq x y z
N MET A 1 -30.61 -0.68 -43.36
CA MET A 1 -30.75 -0.71 -41.89
C MET A 1 -29.59 0.13 -41.36
N ARG A 2 -29.90 1.03 -40.42
CA ARG A 2 -29.19 2.27 -40.05
C ARG A 2 -27.68 2.17 -39.82
N ASP A 3 -26.95 3.19 -40.27
CA ASP A 3 -25.59 3.57 -39.87
C ASP A 3 -25.52 3.90 -38.37
N LEU A 4 -24.42 3.51 -37.72
CA LEU A 4 -23.81 4.24 -36.61
C LEU A 4 -22.29 4.04 -36.70
N ASP A 5 -21.67 4.95 -37.44
CA ASP A 5 -20.34 5.45 -37.12
C ASP A 5 -20.42 6.11 -35.74
N GLU A 6 -19.92 5.44 -34.71
CA GLU A 6 -19.62 6.09 -33.43
C GLU A 6 -18.43 5.38 -32.78
N MET A 7 -17.27 5.76 -33.32
CA MET A 7 -16.00 5.94 -32.64
C MET A 7 -16.15 6.06 -31.11
N ILE A 8 -15.96 4.96 -30.38
CA ILE A 8 -15.49 5.02 -28.98
C ILE A 8 -14.00 4.74 -29.04
N SER A 9 -13.30 5.80 -29.41
CA SER A 9 -11.93 6.07 -29.00
C SER A 9 -11.85 5.79 -27.49
N TRP A 10 -11.00 4.85 -27.06
CA TRP A 10 -10.69 4.68 -25.64
C TRP A 10 -9.78 5.80 -25.11
N ASP A 11 -9.64 6.89 -25.85
CA ASP A 11 -8.82 8.05 -25.50
C ASP A 11 -9.61 9.07 -24.68
N ASP A 12 -10.26 8.58 -23.61
CA ASP A 12 -10.98 9.46 -22.66
C ASP A 12 -11.01 8.88 -21.23
N THR A 13 -9.86 8.39 -20.78
CA THR A 13 -9.55 8.39 -19.35
C THR A 13 -8.54 9.48 -19.11
N ASP A 14 -9.08 10.64 -18.73
CA ASP A 14 -8.46 11.74 -18.01
C ASP A 14 -6.93 11.77 -18.06
N ASP A 15 -6.45 12.82 -18.74
CA ASP A 15 -5.09 13.38 -18.80
C ASP A 15 -4.59 13.77 -17.39
N VAL A 16 -4.59 12.81 -16.47
CA VAL A 16 -3.83 12.87 -15.23
C VAL A 16 -2.41 12.55 -15.66
N PRO A 17 -1.45 13.47 -15.49
CA PRO A 17 -0.06 13.11 -15.66
C PRO A 17 0.20 11.97 -14.65
N VAL A 18 0.30 10.75 -15.16
CA VAL A 18 0.91 9.65 -14.42
C VAL A 18 2.27 10.20 -14.07
N ALA A 19 2.43 10.60 -12.81
CA ALA A 19 3.65 11.20 -12.31
C ALA A 19 4.76 10.17 -12.53
N THR A 20 5.44 10.30 -13.67
CA THR A 20 6.46 9.36 -14.08
C THR A 20 7.56 9.53 -13.07
N LEU A 21 7.79 8.49 -12.27
CA LEU A 21 8.94 8.44 -11.40
C LEU A 21 10.17 8.68 -12.29
N PRO A 22 11.18 9.42 -11.82
CA PRO A 22 12.43 9.56 -12.55
C PRO A 22 12.89 8.20 -13.05
N VAL A 23 13.44 8.13 -14.26
CA VAL A 23 13.91 6.88 -14.89
C VAL A 23 14.91 6.12 -14.00
N SER A 24 15.52 6.80 -13.03
CA SER A 24 16.46 6.27 -12.03
C SER A 24 15.90 6.20 -10.60
N PHE A 25 14.57 6.24 -10.40
CA PHE A 25 14.00 6.09 -9.07
C PHE A 25 14.27 4.67 -8.56
N GLU A 26 15.06 4.59 -7.50
CA GLU A 26 15.25 3.36 -6.75
C GLU A 26 14.41 3.42 -5.48
N MET A 27 13.76 2.30 -5.17
CA MET A 27 13.07 2.14 -3.90
C MET A 27 14.10 2.29 -2.77
N PRO A 28 13.88 3.19 -1.81
CA PRO A 28 14.74 3.30 -0.64
C PRO A 28 14.78 1.99 0.13
N ASP A 29 15.88 1.74 0.84
CA ASP A 29 16.03 0.56 1.69
C ASP A 29 15.16 0.67 2.95
N ILE A 30 13.86 0.47 2.75
CA ILE A 30 12.86 0.33 3.78
C ILE A 30 12.64 -1.16 3.97
N GLU A 31 12.89 -1.64 5.19
CA GLU A 31 12.62 -3.03 5.53
C GLU A 31 11.17 -3.41 5.19
N LYS A 32 11.01 -4.49 4.42
CA LYS A 32 9.69 -4.90 3.96
C LYS A 32 8.86 -5.42 5.12
N TYR A 33 7.64 -4.92 5.25
CA TYR A 33 6.73 -5.41 6.28
C TYR A 33 6.21 -6.81 5.93
N THR A 34 6.58 -7.79 6.76
CA THR A 34 6.22 -9.21 6.58
C THR A 34 4.92 -9.61 7.28
N GLY A 35 4.30 -8.68 8.02
CA GLY A 35 3.17 -8.96 8.91
C GLY A 35 3.57 -9.07 10.39
N VAL A 36 4.88 -9.01 10.69
CA VAL A 36 5.45 -9.03 12.04
C VAL A 36 5.96 -7.63 12.39
N GLY A 37 5.80 -7.22 13.65
CA GLY A 37 6.25 -5.93 14.16
C GLY A 37 5.12 -4.90 14.26
N CYS A 38 5.48 -3.63 14.38
CA CYS A 38 4.51 -2.55 14.58
C CYS A 38 4.08 -1.91 13.23
N PRO A 39 2.84 -2.12 12.75
CA PRO A 39 2.40 -1.57 11.46
C PRO A 39 2.37 -0.04 11.44
N ARG A 40 2.17 0.61 12.59
CA ARG A 40 2.22 2.08 12.70
C ARG A 40 3.62 2.63 12.42
N ILE A 41 4.66 1.94 12.88
CA ILE A 41 6.06 2.35 12.64
C ILE A 41 6.38 2.20 11.15
N HIS A 42 5.98 1.08 10.53
CA HIS A 42 6.18 0.85 9.09
C HIS A 42 5.53 1.95 8.24
N LEU A 43 4.24 2.24 8.45
CA LEU A 43 3.52 3.29 7.72
C LEU A 43 4.20 4.65 7.86
N ARG A 44 4.61 5.00 9.09
CA ARG A 44 5.25 6.29 9.36
C ARG A 44 6.61 6.38 8.68
N LEU A 45 7.45 5.35 8.78
CA LEU A 45 8.77 5.32 8.16
C LEU A 45 8.64 5.46 6.63
N TYR A 46 7.80 4.63 6.01
CA TYR A 46 7.54 4.67 4.58
C TYR A 46 7.09 6.07 4.13
N SER A 47 6.09 6.63 4.81
CA SER A 47 5.58 7.96 4.49
C SER A 47 6.65 9.04 4.58
N ILE A 48 7.49 9.03 5.62
CA ILE A 48 8.50 10.07 5.83
C ILE A 48 9.54 10.00 4.71
N VAL A 49 10.04 8.79 4.44
CA VAL A 49 11.09 8.58 3.43
C VAL A 49 10.58 8.97 2.04
N MET A 50 9.40 8.50 1.64
CA MET A 50 8.86 8.78 0.32
C MET A 50 8.55 10.27 0.12
N ARG A 51 7.99 10.94 1.13
CA ARG A 51 7.73 12.38 1.08
C ARG A 51 9.02 13.20 1.05
N ALA A 52 10.08 12.75 1.74
CA ALA A 52 11.40 13.40 1.67
C ALA A 52 12.03 13.32 0.27
N LEU A 53 11.64 12.32 -0.54
CA LEU A 53 12.03 12.19 -1.95
C LEU A 53 11.14 13.00 -2.89
N GLY A 54 10.20 13.78 -2.37
CA GLY A 54 9.30 14.61 -3.17
C GLY A 54 8.13 13.86 -3.79
N LEU A 55 7.84 12.63 -3.34
CA LEU A 55 6.74 11.86 -3.87
C LEU A 55 5.38 12.36 -3.35
N ASP A 56 4.43 12.45 -4.26
CA ASP A 56 3.06 12.82 -3.95
C ASP A 56 2.22 11.63 -3.43
N GLU A 57 0.97 11.91 -3.05
CA GLU A 57 0.08 10.89 -2.51
C GLU A 57 -0.20 9.73 -3.48
N ALA A 58 -0.37 10.01 -4.77
CA ALA A 58 -0.63 8.99 -5.78
C ALA A 58 0.59 8.05 -5.94
N GLN A 59 1.79 8.61 -5.89
CA GLN A 59 3.04 7.85 -5.91
C GLN A 59 3.23 7.04 -4.63
N LEU A 60 2.90 7.59 -3.46
CA LEU A 60 2.92 6.86 -2.19
C LEU A 60 2.01 5.62 -2.26
N LEU A 61 0.78 5.77 -2.75
CA LEU A 61 -0.17 4.68 -2.91
C LEU A 61 0.34 3.60 -3.87
N THR A 62 0.90 4.03 -5.01
CA THR A 62 1.40 3.14 -6.07
C THR A 62 2.60 2.33 -5.63
N LEU A 63 3.52 2.93 -4.87
CA LEU A 63 4.77 2.29 -4.45
C LEU A 63 4.66 1.51 -3.13
N PHE A 64 3.59 1.72 -2.34
CA PHE A 64 3.42 1.07 -1.05
C PHE A 64 3.58 -0.46 -1.09
N PRO A 65 3.06 -1.19 -2.10
CA PRO A 65 3.21 -2.65 -2.19
C PRO A 65 4.66 -3.12 -2.27
N LEU A 66 5.60 -2.28 -2.73
CA LEU A 66 7.02 -2.59 -2.79
C LEU A 66 7.67 -2.62 -1.40
N SER A 67 7.06 -1.94 -0.42
CA SER A 67 7.44 -1.97 1.00
C SER A 67 6.89 -3.18 1.76
N LEU A 68 6.17 -4.08 1.08
CA LEU A 68 5.51 -5.24 1.68
C LEU A 68 6.16 -6.54 1.15
N SER A 69 5.91 -7.65 1.85
CA SER A 69 6.39 -8.97 1.42
C SER A 69 5.42 -10.09 1.78
N GLY A 70 5.37 -11.14 0.96
CA GLY A 70 4.60 -12.34 1.24
C GLY A 70 3.09 -12.09 1.37
N THR A 71 2.53 -12.38 2.54
CA THR A 71 1.07 -12.28 2.79
C THR A 71 0.57 -10.83 2.83
N THR A 72 1.40 -9.88 3.26
CA THR A 72 1.02 -8.46 3.31
C THR A 72 0.91 -7.84 1.93
N GLN A 73 1.81 -8.22 1.02
CA GLN A 73 1.75 -7.80 -0.37
C GLN A 73 0.51 -8.39 -1.08
N ARG A 74 0.17 -9.65 -0.80
CA ARG A 74 -1.04 -10.30 -1.34
C ARG A 74 -2.33 -9.65 -0.81
N TRP A 75 -2.35 -9.29 0.47
CA TRP A 75 -3.47 -8.53 1.05
C TRP A 75 -3.69 -7.20 0.31
N TYR A 76 -2.62 -6.45 0.05
CA TYR A 76 -2.75 -5.19 -0.70
C TYR A 76 -3.34 -5.44 -2.10
N ALA A 77 -2.86 -6.46 -2.82
CA ALA A 77 -3.36 -6.80 -4.15
C ALA A 77 -4.85 -7.21 -4.15
N SER A 78 -5.36 -7.72 -3.03
CA SER A 78 -6.78 -8.05 -2.85
C SER A 78 -7.65 -6.87 -2.42
N LEU A 79 -7.06 -5.73 -2.09
CA LEU A 79 -7.79 -4.58 -1.57
C LEU A 79 -8.52 -3.85 -2.71
N GLU A 80 -9.83 -3.65 -2.55
CA GLU A 80 -10.66 -2.90 -3.51
C GLU A 80 -10.09 -1.49 -3.72
N SER A 81 -10.02 -1.03 -4.97
CA SER A 81 -9.45 0.29 -5.30
C SER A 81 -10.16 1.44 -4.57
N CYS A 82 -11.46 1.30 -4.28
CA CYS A 82 -12.24 2.30 -3.55
C CYS A 82 -11.81 2.49 -2.08
N ARG A 83 -11.11 1.51 -1.49
CA ARG A 83 -10.61 1.49 -0.11
C ARG A 83 -9.19 2.03 0.04
N ARG A 84 -8.55 2.42 -1.06
CA ARG A 84 -7.18 2.96 -1.10
C ARG A 84 -7.08 4.17 -2.02
N ARG A 85 -8.11 5.02 -1.99
CA ARG A 85 -8.19 6.25 -2.79
C ARG A 85 -7.27 7.34 -2.28
N THR A 86 -7.10 7.41 -0.97
CA THR A 86 -6.16 8.31 -0.30
C THR A 86 -5.16 7.51 0.54
N TRP A 87 -4.03 8.14 0.87
CA TRP A 87 -3.06 7.59 1.81
C TRP A 87 -3.70 7.28 3.16
N GLU A 88 -4.63 8.12 3.60
CA GLU A 88 -5.38 7.92 4.85
C GLU A 88 -6.26 6.66 4.80
N ASP A 89 -7.02 6.47 3.72
CA ASP A 89 -7.86 5.27 3.55
C ASP A 89 -7.01 3.98 3.60
N LEU A 90 -5.89 3.99 2.86
CA LEU A 90 -4.95 2.88 2.86
C LEU A 90 -4.36 2.63 4.24
N ALA A 91 -3.92 3.67 4.94
CA ALA A 91 -3.34 3.58 6.27
C ALA A 91 -4.36 3.00 7.27
N GLN A 92 -5.62 3.41 7.20
CA GLN A 92 -6.68 2.89 8.05
C GLN A 92 -6.94 1.40 7.80
N GLU A 93 -7.06 0.97 6.54
CA GLU A 93 -7.27 -0.44 6.22
C GLU A 93 -6.05 -1.29 6.60
N PHE A 94 -4.82 -0.79 6.40
CA PHE A 94 -3.59 -1.46 6.82
C PHE A 94 -3.53 -1.64 8.34
N LEU A 95 -3.84 -0.58 9.09
CA LEU A 95 -3.88 -0.66 10.55
C LEU A 95 -5.00 -1.58 11.03
N ARG A 96 -6.18 -1.54 10.41
CA ARG A 96 -7.28 -2.44 10.73
C ARG A 96 -6.90 -3.91 10.53
N GLN A 97 -6.18 -4.22 9.45
CA GLN A 97 -5.75 -5.57 9.14
C GLN A 97 -4.63 -6.06 10.09
N TYR A 98 -3.65 -5.22 10.39
CA TYR A 98 -2.39 -5.66 11.02
C TYR A 98 -2.16 -5.19 12.46
N SER A 99 -2.92 -4.23 12.98
CA SER A 99 -2.72 -3.75 14.37
C SER A 99 -3.11 -4.77 15.44
N PHE A 100 -3.88 -5.81 15.09
CA PHE A 100 -4.22 -6.91 16.00
C PHE A 100 -3.15 -8.03 16.02
N SER A 101 -2.23 -8.05 15.04
CA SER A 101 -1.19 -9.08 14.95
C SER A 101 0.01 -8.80 15.87
N SER A 102 0.12 -7.59 16.44
CA SER A 102 1.23 -7.21 17.34
C SER A 102 1.03 -7.58 18.81
N ASP A 103 -0.16 -8.01 19.22
CA ASP A 103 -0.49 -8.30 20.64
C ASP A 103 -0.60 -9.81 20.97
N THR A 104 -0.45 -10.69 19.98
CA THR A 104 -0.78 -12.12 20.15
C THR A 104 0.38 -13.09 19.93
N SER A 105 1.58 -12.64 19.54
CA SER A 105 2.74 -13.55 19.42
C SER A 105 3.33 -13.98 20.77
N VAL A 106 2.95 -13.34 21.89
CA VAL A 106 3.52 -13.62 23.22
C VAL A 106 2.55 -14.35 24.19
N THR A 107 1.24 -14.38 23.98
CA THR A 107 0.30 -14.77 25.06
C THR A 107 -0.59 -15.99 24.79
N ARG A 108 0.03 -17.08 24.33
CA ARG A 108 -0.52 -18.43 24.62
C ARG A 108 0.54 -19.46 24.98
N ARG A 109 1.63 -19.54 24.20
CA ARG A 109 2.71 -20.50 24.48
C ARG A 109 3.53 -20.17 25.72
N GLU A 110 3.75 -18.89 26.05
CA GLU A 110 4.45 -18.53 27.31
C GLU A 110 3.57 -18.78 28.55
N LEU A 111 2.26 -18.49 28.46
CA LEU A 111 1.29 -18.73 29.54
C LEU A 111 1.09 -20.22 29.84
N GLU A 112 1.23 -21.10 28.85
CA GLU A 112 1.19 -22.55 29.04
C GLU A 112 2.52 -23.13 29.57
N SER A 113 3.62 -22.39 29.54
CA SER A 113 4.93 -22.82 30.10
C SER A 113 5.16 -22.40 31.56
N LEU A 114 4.26 -21.60 32.12
CA LEU A 114 4.27 -21.17 33.53
C LEU A 114 3.38 -22.04 34.44
N ARG A 115 3.04 -23.26 34.01
CA ARG A 115 2.24 -24.22 34.77
C ARG A 115 2.99 -25.52 35.05
#